data_AF-A0A7C7P8P2-F1
#
_entry.id   AF-A0A7C7P8P2-F1
#
_cell.length_a   1.000
_cell.length_b   1.000
_cell.length_c   1.000
_cell.angle_alpha   90.00
_cell.angle_beta   90.00
_cell.angle_gamma   90.00
#
_symmetry.space_group_name_H-M   'P 1'
#
loop_
_entity.id
_entity.type
_entity.pdbx_description
1 polymer ?
#
loop_
_entity_poly.entity_id
_entity_poly.type
_entity_poly.pdbx_seq_one_letter_code
_entity_poly.pdbx_strand_id
1 'polypeptide(L)'
;MLDKIIPKKIKHLIDLIRLDKPIGFLLLMWPCWFALANLPQDNAELTYWYVYFVIGAFLMRSAGCIINDFVDINLDKNVERTAERPLTSKKVSITEAIVLLLVLLFFSFYILLQFN
;
A
#
# COMPACT_ATOMS: atom_id res chain seq x y z
N MET A 1 15.27 -15.50 -6.44
CA MET A 1 16.36 -15.53 -5.42
C MET A 1 15.82 -15.28 -4.01
N LEU A 2 14.80 -14.44 -3.83
CA LEU A 2 14.06 -14.27 -2.56
C LEU A 2 13.17 -15.48 -2.18
N ASP A 3 12.88 -16.36 -3.14
CA ASP A 3 11.94 -17.50 -2.97
C ASP A 3 12.43 -18.60 -2.02
N LYS A 4 13.73 -18.61 -1.71
CA LYS A 4 14.32 -19.56 -0.74
C LYS A 4 14.25 -19.09 0.71
N ILE A 5 14.05 -17.80 0.93
CA ILE A 5 14.13 -17.17 2.27
C ILE A 5 12.74 -16.78 2.77
N ILE A 6 11.85 -16.35 1.86
CA ILE A 6 10.53 -15.85 2.21
C ILE A 6 9.49 -16.98 2.14
N PRO A 7 8.77 -17.30 3.22
CA PRO A 7 7.65 -18.24 3.21
C PRO A 7 6.63 -17.87 2.13
N LYS A 8 6.11 -18.85 1.38
CA LYS A 8 5.11 -18.61 0.30
C LYS A 8 3.97 -17.69 0.72
N LYS A 9 3.53 -17.81 1.97
CA LYS A 9 2.46 -16.99 2.55
C LYS A 9 2.82 -15.50 2.64
N ILE A 10 4.05 -15.17 3.07
CA ILE A 10 4.53 -13.80 3.13
C ILE A 10 4.65 -13.23 1.73
N LYS A 11 5.11 -14.03 0.76
CA LYS A 11 5.15 -13.62 -0.65
C LYS A 11 3.75 -13.21 -1.17
N HIS A 12 2.72 -14.00 -0.88
CA HIS A 12 1.35 -13.65 -1.29
C HIS A 12 0.81 -12.38 -0.62
N LEU A 13 1.20 -12.11 0.63
CA LEU A 13 0.86 -10.84 1.29
C LEU A 13 1.61 -9.65 0.66
N ILE A 14 2.88 -9.84 0.29
CA ILE A 14 3.69 -8.85 -0.43
C ILE A 14 3.09 -8.53 -1.81
N ASP A 15 2.68 -9.57 -2.54
CA ASP A 15 2.02 -9.45 -3.84
C ASP A 15 0.68 -8.70 -3.70
N LEU A 16 -0.06 -8.95 -2.61
CA LEU A 16 -1.34 -8.30 -2.33
C LEU A 16 -1.20 -6.78 -2.11
N ILE A 17 -0.16 -6.35 -1.39
CA ILE A 17 0.11 -4.92 -1.18
C ILE A 17 0.81 -4.24 -2.37
N ARG A 18 1.05 -4.99 -3.46
CA ARG A 18 1.73 -4.57 -4.69
C ARG A 18 3.11 -3.96 -4.44
N LEU A 19 3.87 -4.53 -3.51
CA LEU A 19 5.23 -4.05 -3.20
C LEU A 19 6.19 -4.24 -4.37
N ASP A 20 5.90 -5.19 -5.27
CA ASP A 20 6.63 -5.42 -6.51
C ASP A 20 6.52 -4.26 -7.51
N LYS A 21 5.51 -3.39 -7.36
CA LYS A 21 5.22 -2.28 -8.28
C LYS A 21 5.29 -0.93 -7.56
N PRO A 22 6.51 -0.41 -7.30
CA PRO A 22 6.70 0.82 -6.54
C PRO A 22 6.11 2.07 -7.22
N ILE A 23 5.89 2.01 -8.54
CA ILE A 23 5.27 3.09 -9.32
C ILE A 23 3.99 3.62 -8.66
N GLY A 24 3.18 2.73 -8.06
CA GLY A 24 1.88 3.11 -7.51
C GLY A 24 1.97 4.08 -6.34
N PHE A 25 2.90 3.87 -5.40
CA PHE A 25 3.05 4.78 -4.27
C PHE A 25 3.90 6.00 -4.65
N LEU A 26 4.85 5.85 -5.57
CA LEU A 26 5.61 6.99 -6.10
C LEU A 26 4.71 8.02 -6.78
N LEU A 27 3.71 7.56 -7.55
CA LEU A 27 2.71 8.43 -8.17
C LEU A 27 1.86 9.19 -7.14
N LEU A 28 1.59 8.59 -5.98
CA LEU A 28 0.84 9.24 -4.90
C LEU A 28 1.71 10.23 -4.12
N MET A 29 2.99 9.88 -3.91
CA MET A 29 3.97 10.69 -3.19
C MET A 29 4.34 11.98 -3.93
N TRP A 30 4.57 11.88 -5.24
CA TRP A 30 5.10 12.97 -6.06
C TRP A 30 4.30 14.28 -6.01
N PRO A 31 2.96 14.30 -6.19
CA PRO A 31 2.19 15.53 -6.09
C PRO A 31 2.22 16.13 -4.67
N CYS A 32 2.27 15.29 -3.62
CA CYS A 32 2.39 15.76 -2.25
C CYS A 32 3.74 16.44 -1.99
N TRP A 33 4.82 15.88 -2.52
CA TRP A 33 6.15 16.47 -2.41
C TRP A 33 6.26 17.81 -3.14
N PHE A 34 5.64 17.94 -4.32
CA PHE A 34 5.58 19.24 -4.99
C PHE A 34 4.75 20.26 -4.21
N ALA A 35 3.63 19.85 -3.61
CA ALA A 35 2.87 20.74 -2.74
C ALA A 35 3.75 21.22 -1.59
N LEU A 36 4.45 20.31 -0.90
CA LEU A 36 5.38 20.62 0.19
C LEU A 36 6.50 21.59 -0.21
N ALA A 37 7.10 21.40 -1.39
CA ALA A 37 8.17 22.28 -1.87
C ALA A 37 7.76 23.75 -2.02
N ASN A 38 6.46 24.04 -2.08
CA ASN A 38 5.92 25.39 -2.18
C ASN A 38 5.49 25.98 -0.81
N LEU A 39 5.61 25.25 0.30
CA LEU A 39 5.28 25.78 1.62
C LEU A 39 6.42 26.61 2.20
N PRO A 40 6.15 27.81 2.75
CA PRO A 40 7.11 28.58 3.52
C PRO A 40 7.19 28.00 4.94
N GLN A 41 8.03 26.99 5.15
CA GLN A 41 8.21 26.31 6.44
C GLN A 41 9.68 26.12 6.80
N ASP A 42 9.96 25.92 8.08
CA ASP A 42 11.30 25.64 8.57
C ASP A 42 11.84 24.32 7.98
N ASN A 43 13.14 24.30 7.63
CA ASN A 43 13.77 23.17 6.93
C ASN A 43 13.67 21.84 7.70
N ALA A 44 13.60 21.88 9.04
CA ALA A 44 13.50 20.69 9.88
C ALA A 44 12.11 20.05 9.80
N GLU A 45 11.03 20.83 9.98
CA GLU A 45 9.65 20.36 9.87
C GLU A 45 9.35 19.83 8.46
N LEU A 46 9.82 20.55 7.45
CA LEU A 46 9.65 20.15 6.06
C LEU A 46 10.28 18.77 5.78
N THR A 47 11.44 18.49 6.37
CA THR A 47 12.12 17.18 6.25
C THR A 47 11.27 16.05 6.84
N TYR A 48 10.68 16.26 8.03
CA TYR A 48 9.78 15.27 8.63
C TYR A 48 8.55 15.02 7.76
N TRP A 49 7.95 16.07 7.21
CA TRP A 49 6.79 15.95 6.34
C TRP A 49 7.09 15.18 5.06
N TYR A 50 8.23 15.41 4.41
CA TYR A 50 8.64 14.61 3.26
C TYR A 50 8.68 13.11 3.57
N VAL A 51 9.26 12.74 4.72
CA VAL A 51 9.32 11.34 5.18
C VAL A 51 7.92 10.79 5.47
N TYR A 52 7.07 11.54 6.18
CA TYR A 52 5.71 11.14 6.46
C TYR A 52 4.89 10.94 5.19
N PHE A 53 5.06 11.77 4.15
CA PHE A 53 4.40 11.55 2.87
C PHE A 53 4.88 10.30 2.14
N VAL A 54 6.17 9.94 2.21
CA VAL A 54 6.65 8.67 1.64
C VAL A 54 5.99 7.49 2.31
N ILE A 55 6.01 7.46 3.65
CA ILE A 55 5.47 6.37 4.45
C ILE A 55 3.95 6.31 4.26
N GLY A 56 3.26 7.44 4.37
CA GLY A 56 1.82 7.55 4.18
C GLY A 56 1.37 7.13 2.77
N ALA A 57 2.10 7.57 1.73
CA ALA A 57 1.80 7.18 0.36
C ALA A 57 1.96 5.67 0.15
N PHE A 58 3.02 5.07 0.71
CA PHE A 58 3.22 3.63 0.67
C PHE A 58 2.05 2.89 1.36
N LEU A 59 1.75 3.24 2.61
CA LEU A 59 0.71 2.57 3.40
C LEU A 59 -0.67 2.71 2.75
N MET A 60 -1.05 3.92 2.33
CA MET A 60 -2.36 4.18 1.70
C MET A 60 -2.48 3.55 0.32
N ARG A 61 -1.40 3.51 -0.47
CA ARG A 61 -1.41 2.78 -1.74
C ARG A 61 -1.65 1.29 -1.50
N SER A 62 -0.92 0.69 -0.57
CA SER A 62 -1.09 -0.72 -0.22
C SER A 62 -2.50 -1.02 0.30
N ALA A 63 -3.07 -0.17 1.16
CA ALA A 63 -4.44 -0.30 1.64
C ALA A 63 -5.47 -0.22 0.48
N GLY A 64 -5.32 0.77 -0.40
CA GLY A 64 -6.18 0.91 -1.58
C GLY A 64 -6.07 -0.29 -2.53
N CYS A 65 -4.90 -0.94 -2.60
CA CYS A 65 -4.75 -2.16 -3.38
C CYS A 65 -5.58 -3.32 -2.83
N ILE A 66 -5.59 -3.50 -1.50
CA ILE A 66 -6.40 -4.54 -0.84
C ILE A 66 -7.89 -4.29 -1.05
N ILE A 67 -8.34 -3.05 -0.90
CA ILE A 67 -9.75 -2.68 -1.10
C ILE A 67 -10.15 -2.94 -2.56
N ASN A 68 -9.33 -2.53 -3.53
CA ASN A 68 -9.61 -2.78 -4.94
C ASN A 68 -9.72 -4.28 -5.22
N ASP A 69 -8.78 -5.08 -4.73
CA ASP A 69 -8.81 -6.54 -4.91
C ASP A 69 -10.02 -7.18 -4.21
N PHE A 70 -10.50 -6.60 -3.11
CA PHE A 70 -11.69 -7.06 -2.40
C PHE A 70 -12.99 -6.75 -3.14
N VAL A 71 -13.09 -5.56 -3.74
CA VAL A 71 -14.25 -5.17 -4.55
C VAL A 71 -14.27 -5.95 -5.88
N ASP A 72 -13.10 -6.17 -6.47
CA ASP A 72 -12.97 -6.78 -7.78
C ASP A 72 -13.02 -8.33 -7.76
N ILE A 73 -13.12 -9.00 -6.60
CA ILE A 73 -13.03 -10.47 -6.47
C ILE A 73 -13.88 -11.23 -7.51
N ASN A 74 -15.15 -10.85 -7.64
CA ASN A 74 -16.09 -11.55 -8.53
C ASN A 74 -15.81 -11.29 -10.00
N LEU A 75 -15.31 -10.09 -10.33
CA LEU A 75 -14.95 -9.71 -11.70
C LEU A 75 -13.63 -10.35 -12.11
N ASP A 76 -12.62 -10.26 -11.23
CA ASP A 76 -11.28 -10.78 -11.46
C ASP A 76 -11.28 -12.30 -11.65
N LYS A 77 -12.20 -13.03 -11.02
CA LYS A 77 -12.34 -14.48 -11.19
C LYS A 77 -12.63 -14.87 -12.64
N ASN A 78 -13.29 -14.00 -13.40
CA ASN A 78 -13.71 -14.26 -14.77
C ASN A 78 -12.73 -13.71 -15.83
N VAL A 79 -11.62 -13.10 -15.39
CA VAL A 79 -10.63 -12.46 -16.28
C VAL A 79 -9.30 -13.19 -16.15
N GLU A 80 -8.83 -13.80 -17.25
CA GLU A 80 -7.62 -14.63 -17.27
C GLU A 80 -6.39 -13.94 -16.66
N ARG A 81 -6.23 -12.63 -16.90
CA ARG A 81 -5.11 -11.82 -16.37
C ARG A 81 -5.17 -11.63 -14.85
N THR A 82 -6.36 -11.61 -14.24
CA THR A 82 -6.55 -11.25 -12.81
C THR A 82 -7.11 -12.39 -11.97
N ALA A 83 -7.45 -13.52 -12.57
CA ALA A 83 -7.87 -14.74 -11.89
C ALA A 83 -6.83 -15.26 -10.88
N GLU A 84 -5.54 -15.04 -11.16
CA GLU A 84 -4.42 -15.48 -10.31
C GLU A 84 -4.08 -14.54 -9.15
N ARG A 85 -4.80 -13.40 -8.99
CA ARG A 85 -4.57 -12.45 -7.89
C ARG A 85 -4.70 -13.14 -6.52
N PRO A 86 -3.98 -12.68 -5.48
CA PRO A 86 -3.90 -13.39 -4.20
C PRO A 86 -5.25 -13.64 -3.51
N LEU A 87 -6.19 -12.67 -3.53
CA LEU A 87 -7.54 -12.85 -2.99
C LEU A 87 -8.40 -13.77 -3.87
N THR A 88 -8.42 -13.53 -5.18
CA THR A 88 -9.25 -14.27 -6.15
C THR A 88 -8.89 -15.75 -6.21
N SER A 89 -7.59 -16.06 -6.17
CA SER A 89 -7.05 -17.42 -6.17
C SER A 89 -7.02 -18.08 -4.79
N LYS A 90 -7.56 -17.42 -3.74
CA LYS A 90 -7.56 -17.89 -2.34
C LYS A 90 -6.17 -18.20 -1.75
N LYS A 91 -5.11 -17.61 -2.32
CA LYS A 91 -3.74 -17.69 -1.77
C LYS A 91 -3.61 -16.90 -0.47
N VAL A 92 -4.45 -15.88 -0.29
CA VAL A 92 -4.64 -15.12 0.95
C VAL A 92 -6.12 -15.21 1.32
N SER A 93 -6.41 -15.47 2.60
CA SER A 93 -7.80 -15.48 3.09
C SER A 93 -8.35 -14.06 3.21
N ILE A 94 -9.67 -13.92 3.08
CA ILE A 94 -10.36 -12.63 3.27
C ILE A 94 -10.07 -12.05 4.66
N THR A 95 -10.03 -12.90 5.69
CA THR A 95 -9.71 -12.47 7.06
C THR A 95 -8.30 -11.91 7.16
N GLU A 96 -7.30 -12.54 6.53
CA GLU A 96 -5.92 -12.03 6.51
C GLU A 96 -5.82 -10.69 5.76
N ALA A 97 -6.54 -10.56 4.64
CA ALA A 97 -6.58 -9.32 3.88
C ALA A 97 -7.21 -8.18 4.71
N ILE A 98 -8.29 -8.44 5.44
CA ILE A 98 -8.93 -7.45 6.32
C ILE A 98 -8.02 -7.07 7.49
N VAL A 99 -7.38 -8.04 8.14
CA VAL A 99 -6.42 -7.75 9.23
C VAL A 99 -5.28 -6.89 8.72
N LEU A 100 -4.70 -7.23 7.56
CA LEU A 100 -3.64 -6.43 6.95
C LEU A 100 -4.12 -5.02 6.59
N LEU A 101 -5.33 -4.89 6.04
CA LEU A 101 -5.94 -3.60 5.74
C LEU A 101 -6.07 -2.74 6.99
N LEU A 102 -6.61 -3.29 8.08
CA LEU A 102 -6.76 -2.56 9.35
C LEU A 102 -5.41 -2.11 9.91
N VAL A 103 -4.37 -2.96 9.82
CA VAL A 103 -3.01 -2.59 10.24
C VAL A 103 -2.47 -1.43 9.40
N LEU A 104 -2.59 -1.50 8.07
CA LEU A 104 -2.15 -0.42 7.17
C LEU A 104 -2.90 0.88 7.44
N LEU A 105 -4.21 0.83 7.65
CA LEU A 105 -5.04 1.99 7.95
C LEU A 105 -4.70 2.58 9.32
N PHE A 106 -4.44 1.74 10.33
CA PHE A 106 -4.01 2.20 11.65
C PHE A 106 -2.71 2.99 11.58
N PHE A 107 -1.68 2.47 10.90
CA PHE A 107 -0.42 3.19 10.73
C PHE A 107 -0.58 4.43 9.82
N SER A 108 -1.42 4.36 8.80
CA SER A 108 -1.70 5.52 7.95
C SER A 108 -2.38 6.64 8.75
N PHE A 109 -3.30 6.29 9.64
CA PHE A 109 -3.96 7.23 10.53
C PHE A 109 -2.97 7.81 11.55
N TYR A 110 -2.09 7.00 12.11
CA TYR A 110 -1.02 7.49 12.99
C TYR A 110 -0.12 8.53 12.30
N ILE A 111 0.26 8.28 11.05
CA ILE A 111 1.04 9.23 10.24
C ILE A 111 0.25 10.51 9.97
N LEU A 112 -1.05 10.40 9.67
CA LEU A 112 -1.91 11.56 9.49
C LEU A 112 -1.94 12.47 10.73
N LEU A 113 -1.93 11.89 11.93
CA LEU A 113 -1.90 12.66 13.18
C LEU A 113 -0.58 13.40 13.43
N GLN A 114 0.52 13.05 12.73
CA GLN A 114 1.80 13.76 12.88
C GLN A 114 1.84 15.11 12.15
N PHE A 115 0.81 15.46 11.38
CA PHE A 115 0.70 16.74 10.66
C PHE A 115 -0.06 17.84 11.45
N ASN A 116 -0.45 17.54 12.69
CA ASN A 116 -1.19 18.44 13.58
C ASN A 116 -0.30 18.95 14.70
#